data_AF-A0A7J8ENM7-F1
#
_entry.id   AF-A0A7J8ENM7-F1
#
_cell.length_a   1.000
_cell.length_b   1.000
_cell.length_c   1.000
_cell.angle_alpha   90.00
_cell.angle_beta   90.00
_cell.angle_gamma   90.00
#
_symmetry.space_group_name_H-M   'P 1'
#
loop_
_entity.id
_entity.type
_entity.pdbx_description
1 polymer ?
#
loop_
_entity_poly.entity_id
_entity_poly.type
_entity_poly.pdbx_seq_one_letter_code
_entity_poly.pdbx_strand_id
1 'polypeptide(L)'
;MSPEDAVVGDKKESKFHFSKLKRRQDMEKKRKIRKIEWMRQMYYGGHLEAKSTNQETLGLIHTATKGLIQSIEDGGIDSVMEWEVDEVLNWTNTLNFDE
;
A
#
# COMPACT_ATOMS: atom_id res chain seq x y z
N MET A 1 -2.79 38.76 -10.73
CA MET A 1 -3.58 37.53 -10.91
C MET A 1 -2.72 36.39 -10.37
N SER A 2 -2.98 35.94 -9.14
CA SER A 2 -2.51 34.65 -8.61
C SER A 2 -3.69 33.66 -8.69
N PRO A 3 -3.44 32.35 -8.65
CA PRO A 3 -3.38 31.64 -7.36
C PRO A 3 -2.20 30.64 -7.33
N GLU A 4 -1.31 30.60 -6.34
CA GLU A 4 -1.46 29.96 -5.02
C GLU A 4 -2.04 28.52 -5.07
N ASP A 5 -1.21 27.58 -5.53
CA ASP A 5 -1.44 26.14 -5.37
C ASP A 5 -1.34 25.76 -3.89
N ALA A 6 -2.51 25.64 -3.27
CA ALA A 6 -2.69 25.22 -1.90
C ALA A 6 -2.28 23.75 -1.74
N VAL A 7 -1.05 23.53 -1.26
CA VAL A 7 -0.68 22.26 -0.61
C VAL A 7 -1.45 22.17 0.71
N VAL A 8 -2.71 21.77 0.61
CA VAL A 8 -3.51 21.34 1.76
C VAL A 8 -3.00 19.96 2.14
N GLY A 9 -2.01 19.92 3.03
CA GLY A 9 -1.69 18.71 3.76
C GLY A 9 -2.94 18.23 4.49
N ASP A 10 -3.34 16.98 4.24
CA ASP A 10 -4.40 16.25 4.93
C ASP A 10 -4.23 16.39 6.46
N LYS A 11 -4.84 17.43 7.06
CA LYS A 11 -5.06 17.53 8.51
C LYS A 11 -6.18 16.56 8.87
N LYS A 12 -5.96 15.26 8.72
CA LYS A 12 -6.86 14.23 9.26
C LYS A 12 -6.72 14.26 10.78
N GLU A 13 -7.59 15.03 11.43
CA GLU A 13 -7.78 15.03 12.88
C GLU A 13 -7.97 13.57 13.33
N SER A 14 -6.93 13.00 13.95
CA SER A 14 -7.01 11.66 14.48
C SER A 14 -7.85 11.73 15.76
N LYS A 15 -9.15 11.42 15.64
CA LYS A 15 -10.07 11.32 16.79
C LYS A 15 -9.45 10.40 17.84
N PHE A 16 -8.99 10.98 18.95
CA PHE A 16 -8.32 10.24 20.00
C PHE A 16 -9.37 9.46 20.80
N HIS A 17 -9.53 8.18 20.50
CA HIS A 17 -10.39 7.30 21.29
C HIS A 17 -9.77 7.03 22.66
N PHE A 18 -10.56 7.13 23.73
CA PHE A 18 -10.10 6.87 25.10
C PHE A 18 -9.54 5.44 25.26
N SER A 19 -10.15 4.46 24.60
CA SER A 19 -9.70 3.06 24.61
C SER A 19 -8.37 2.90 23.86
N LYS A 20 -7.35 2.39 24.55
CA LYS A 20 -6.06 2.02 23.96
C LYS A 20 -6.22 0.96 22.86
N LEU A 21 -7.13 0.00 23.05
CA LEU A 21 -7.38 -1.08 22.09
C LEU A 21 -7.92 -0.51 20.76
N LYS A 22 -8.94 0.36 20.83
CA LYS A 22 -9.50 0.99 19.62
C LYS A 22 -8.46 1.80 18.87
N ARG A 23 -7.63 2.57 19.59
CA ARG A 23 -6.54 3.34 18.96
C ARG A 23 -5.53 2.47 18.23
N ARG A 24 -5.16 1.30 18.78
CA ARG A 24 -4.26 0.35 18.10
C ARG A 24 -4.89 -0.17 16.82
N GLN A 25 -6.15 -0.58 16.88
CA GLN A 25 -6.89 -1.06 15.71
C GLN A 25 -7.02 0.02 14.62
N ASP A 26 -7.31 1.27 15.00
CA ASP A 26 -7.40 2.38 14.05
C ASP A 26 -6.06 2.66 13.37
N MET A 27 -4.95 2.55 14.11
CA MET A 27 -3.60 2.71 13.58
C MET A 27 -3.24 1.57 12.62
N GLU A 28 -3.55 0.32 12.96
CA GLU A 28 -3.33 -0.85 12.11
C GLU A 28 -4.14 -0.75 10.81
N LYS A 29 -5.42 -0.38 10.89
CA LYS A 29 -6.26 -0.13 9.70
C LYS A 29 -5.69 0.97 8.81
N LYS A 30 -5.25 2.09 9.40
CA LYS A 30 -4.61 3.18 8.65
C LYS A 30 -3.31 2.72 7.99
N ARG A 31 -2.50 1.91 8.68
CA ARG A 31 -1.25 1.36 8.14
C ARG A 31 -1.55 0.46 6.93
N LYS A 32 -2.49 -0.47 7.07
CA LYS A 32 -2.93 -1.36 5.99
C LYS A 32 -3.41 -0.57 4.76
N ILE A 33 -4.28 0.43 4.96
CA ILE A 33 -4.80 1.27 3.87
C ILE A 33 -3.65 1.96 3.13
N ARG A 34 -2.74 2.60 3.88
CA ARG A 34 -1.59 3.31 3.28
C ARG A 34 -0.67 2.37 2.50
N LYS A 35 -0.38 1.17 3.02
CA LYS A 35 0.44 0.16 2.32
C LYS A 35 -0.19 -0.25 0.98
N ILE A 36 -1.50 -0.50 0.99
CA ILE A 36 -2.24 -0.87 -0.23
C ILE A 36 -2.27 0.27 -1.23
N GLU A 37 -2.57 1.50 -0.79
CA GLU A 37 -2.54 2.67 -1.65
C GLU A 37 -1.15 2.89 -2.25
N TRP A 38 -0.11 2.73 -1.44
CA TRP A 38 1.26 2.88 -1.90
C TRP A 38 1.66 1.80 -2.92
N MET A 39 1.36 0.52 -2.66
CA MET A 39 1.56 -0.55 -3.63
C MET A 39 0.84 -0.28 -4.95
N ARG A 40 -0.42 0.20 -4.88
CA ARG A 40 -1.20 0.55 -6.07
C ARG A 40 -0.54 1.67 -6.88
N GLN A 41 -0.05 2.72 -6.20
CA GLN A 41 0.68 3.82 -6.84
C GLN A 41 1.95 3.32 -7.52
N MET A 42 2.73 2.47 -6.84
CA MET A 42 3.97 1.93 -7.41
C MET A 42 3.70 1.02 -8.63
N TYR A 43 2.56 0.33 -8.66
CA TYR A 43 2.20 -0.59 -9.74
C TYR A 43 1.83 0.16 -11.00
N TYR A 44 0.85 1.08 -10.89
CA TYR A 44 0.42 1.87 -12.04
C TYR A 44 1.46 2.92 -12.45
N GLY A 45 2.29 3.36 -11.51
CA GLY A 45 3.43 4.22 -11.78
C GLY A 45 4.60 3.52 -12.48
N GLY A 46 4.57 2.19 -12.63
CA GLY A 46 5.65 1.42 -13.26
C GLY A 46 6.94 1.34 -12.43
N HIS A 47 6.88 1.66 -11.14
CA HIS A 47 8.03 1.63 -10.23
C HIS A 47 8.12 0.32 -9.42
N LEU A 48 7.13 -0.58 -9.57
CA LEU A 48 7.16 -1.92 -8.99
C LEU A 48 7.99 -2.86 -9.88
N GLU A 49 9.29 -2.89 -9.64
CA GLU A 49 10.21 -3.85 -10.26
C GLU A 49 10.46 -5.03 -9.31
N ALA A 50 10.48 -6.26 -9.81
CA ALA A 50 10.82 -7.40 -8.98
C ALA A 50 12.33 -7.45 -8.70
N LYS A 51 12.72 -7.79 -7.46
CA LYS A 51 14.15 -7.85 -7.05
C LYS A 51 14.93 -9.00 -7.69
N SER A 52 14.25 -9.97 -8.31
CA SER A 52 14.88 -11.17 -8.88
C SER A 52 15.45 -10.93 -10.27
N THR A 53 16.57 -11.57 -10.59
CA THR A 53 17.17 -11.57 -11.93
C THR A 53 16.70 -12.77 -12.77
N ASN A 54 16.01 -13.74 -12.16
CA ASN A 54 15.47 -14.91 -12.87
C ASN A 54 14.13 -14.57 -13.53
N GLN A 55 14.06 -14.75 -14.85
CA GLN A 55 12.88 -14.47 -15.67
C GLN A 55 11.62 -15.24 -15.27
N GLU A 56 11.75 -16.48 -14.78
CA GLU A 56 10.63 -17.26 -14.27
C GLU A 56 10.08 -16.65 -12.97
N THR A 57 10.98 -16.32 -12.03
CA THR A 57 10.62 -15.67 -10.77
C THR A 57 10.03 -14.28 -10.99
N LEU A 58 10.55 -13.52 -11.95
CA LEU A 58 9.97 -12.24 -12.38
C LEU A 58 8.51 -12.42 -12.81
N GLY A 59 8.23 -13.39 -13.68
CA GLY A 59 6.88 -13.68 -14.15
C GLY A 59 5.92 -14.05 -13.01
N LEU A 60 6.38 -14.84 -12.05
CA LEU A 60 5.59 -15.21 -10.86
C LEU A 60 5.28 -13.99 -9.98
N ILE A 61 6.28 -13.15 -9.70
CA ILE A 61 6.08 -11.94 -8.89
C ILE A 61 5.12 -10.99 -9.59
N HIS A 62 5.29 -10.72 -10.88
CA HIS A 62 4.37 -9.86 -11.64
C HIS A 62 2.93 -10.40 -11.65
N THR A 63 2.76 -11.72 -11.78
CA THR A 63 1.45 -12.37 -11.75
C THR A 63 0.81 -12.24 -10.37
N ALA A 64 1.58 -12.47 -9.30
CA ALA A 64 1.11 -12.31 -7.93
C ALA A 64 0.72 -10.86 -7.62
N THR A 65 1.57 -9.88 -7.99
CA THR A 65 1.26 -8.46 -7.83
C THR A 65 -0.01 -8.07 -8.58
N LYS A 66 -0.17 -8.52 -9.83
CA LYS A 66 -1.37 -8.24 -10.63
C LYS A 66 -2.62 -8.86 -10.00
N GLY A 67 -2.54 -10.12 -9.55
CA GLY A 67 -3.64 -10.80 -8.89
C GLY A 67 -4.06 -10.11 -7.59
N LEU A 68 -3.09 -9.67 -6.78
CA LEU A 68 -3.36 -8.96 -5.53
C LEU A 68 -4.06 -7.62 -5.79
N ILE A 69 -3.62 -6.87 -6.80
CA ILE A 69 -4.24 -5.60 -7.19
C ILE A 69 -5.66 -5.81 -7.71
N GLN A 70 -5.88 -6.83 -8.54
CA GLN A 70 -7.22 -7.18 -9.02
C GLN A 70 -8.17 -7.50 -7.86
N SER A 71 -7.72 -8.27 -6.86
CA SER A 71 -8.50 -8.56 -5.64
C SER A 71 -8.86 -7.30 -4.85
N ILE A 72 -7.97 -6.32 -4.80
CA ILE A 72 -8.22 -5.02 -4.15
C ILE A 72 -9.23 -4.20 -4.95
N GLU A 73 -9.19 -4.25 -6.29
CA GLU A 73 -10.11 -3.49 -7.14
C GLU A 73 -11.53 -4.10 -7.15
N ASP A 74 -11.63 -5.42 -7.17
CA ASP A 74 -12.91 -6.13 -7.22
C ASP A 74 -13.60 -6.19 -5.85
N GLY A 75 -12.82 -6.38 -4.78
CA GLY A 75 -13.33 -6.64 -3.44
C GLY A 75 -12.97 -5.59 -2.38
N GLY A 76 -12.24 -4.54 -2.75
CA GLY A 76 -11.80 -3.49 -1.83
C GLY A 76 -10.64 -3.90 -0.92
N ILE A 77 -10.22 -2.96 -0.07
CA ILE A 77 -9.06 -3.08 0.85
C ILE A 77 -9.19 -4.24 1.84
N ASP A 78 -10.42 -4.64 2.17
CA ASP A 78 -10.67 -5.74 3.10
C ASP A 78 -10.56 -7.13 2.46
N SER A 79 -10.47 -7.22 1.13
CA SER A 79 -10.33 -8.49 0.41
C SER A 79 -8.92 -9.08 0.41
N VAL A 80 -7.93 -8.29 0.85
CA VAL A 80 -6.54 -8.75 0.97
C VAL A 80 -6.04 -8.50 2.39
N MET A 81 -5.15 -9.35 2.87
CA MET A 81 -4.53 -9.21 4.18
C MET A 81 -3.27 -8.36 4.11
N GLU A 82 -2.94 -7.67 5.20
CA GLU A 82 -1.73 -6.80 5.25
C GLU A 82 -0.46 -7.60 4.96
N TRP A 83 -0.35 -8.82 5.47
CA TRP A 83 0.82 -9.67 5.25
C TRP A 83 0.99 -10.08 3.78
N GLU A 84 -0.08 -10.24 3.00
CA GLU A 84 0.00 -10.55 1.57
C GLU A 84 0.58 -9.38 0.78
N VAL A 85 0.19 -8.17 1.17
CA VAL A 85 0.73 -6.92 0.61
C VAL A 85 2.20 -6.77 0.98
N ASP A 86 2.56 -7.03 2.25
CA ASP A 86 3.95 -6.97 2.71
C ASP A 86 4.85 -7.98 1.98
N GLU A 87 4.37 -9.19 1.74
CA GLU A 87 5.14 -10.22 1.03
C GLU A 87 5.40 -9.82 -0.43
N VAL A 88 4.37 -9.33 -1.14
CA VAL A 88 4.54 -8.84 -2.52
C VAL A 88 5.49 -7.65 -2.56
N LEU A 89 5.34 -6.69 -1.64
CA LEU A 89 6.23 -5.52 -1.54
C LEU A 89 7.68 -5.91 -1.20
N ASN A 90 7.89 -6.97 -0.41
CA ASN A 90 9.20 -7.49 -0.07
C ASN A 90 9.90 -8.08 -1.31
N TRP A 91 9.17 -8.79 -2.17
CA TRP A 91 9.71 -9.34 -3.42
C TRP A 91 9.98 -8.28 -4.50
N THR A 92 9.45 -7.07 -4.33
CA THR A 92 9.63 -5.96 -5.26
C THR A 92 10.58 -4.88 -4.72
N ASN A 93 11.12 -4.03 -5.59
CA ASN A 93 12.19 -3.05 -5.36
C ASN A 93 11.74 -1.83 -4.54
N THR A 94 10.62 -1.98 -3.86
CA THR A 94 9.91 -0.97 -3.11
C THR A 94 10.51 -0.89 -1.71
N LEU A 95 11.14 0.25 -1.41
CA LEU A 95 11.74 0.58 -0.10
C LEU A 95 10.78 0.18 1.04
N ASN A 96 11.35 -0.36 2.12
CA ASN A 96 10.63 -0.67 3.35
C ASN A 96 9.71 0.51 3.73
N PHE A 97 8.40 0.28 3.79
CA PHE A 97 7.40 1.29 4.12
C PHE A 97 7.58 1.94 5.52
N ASP A 98 8.51 1.41 6.34
CA ASP A 98 8.76 1.80 7.73
C ASP A 98 10.02 2.70 7.94
N GLU A 99 10.60 3.30 6.89
CA GLU A 99 11.67 4.32 7.07
C GLU A 99 11.14 5.74 7.35
#